data_AF-A0A352JNH3-F1
#
_entry.id   AF-A0A352JNH3-F1
#
_cell.length_a   1.000
_cell.length_b   1.000
_cell.length_c   1.000
_cell.angle_alpha   90.00
_cell.angle_beta   90.00
_cell.angle_gamma   90.00
#
_symmetry.space_group_name_H-M   'P 1'
#
loop_
_entity.id
_entity.type
_entity.pdbx_description
1 polymer ?
#
loop_
_entity_poly.entity_id
_entity_poly.type
_entity_poly.pdbx_seq_one_letter_code
_entity_poly.pdbx_strand_id
1 'polypeptide(L)'
;MPDELKKAVDQLVVRGWYASVSELVREGTRRVIATSPKLTVNGFTEEFENEVLEAANEPIDESLVWKNEADIDNYFDNLKFKSKPKK
;
A
#
# COMPACT_ATOMS: atom_id res chain seq x y z
N MET A 1 -3.80 6.18 -21.20
CA MET A 1 -2.33 6.09 -21.41
C MET A 1 -1.87 7.43 -21.96
N PRO A 2 -0.79 8.04 -21.44
CA PRO A 2 -0.24 9.28 -22.01
C PRO A 2 0.05 9.13 -23.52
N ASP A 3 -0.13 10.20 -24.29
CA ASP A 3 -0.08 10.13 -25.76
C ASP A 3 1.27 9.69 -26.32
N GLU A 4 2.37 10.13 -25.70
CA GLU A 4 3.72 9.72 -26.09
C GLU A 4 3.94 8.22 -25.84
N LEU A 5 3.46 7.73 -24.70
CA LEU A 5 3.53 6.30 -24.37
C LEU A 5 2.70 5.49 -25.36
N LYS A 6 1.50 5.95 -25.72
CA LYS A 6 0.67 5.28 -26.74
C LYS A 6 1.38 5.18 -28.08
N LYS A 7 2.00 6.28 -28.55
CA LYS A 7 2.77 6.27 -29.81
C LYS A 7 3.92 5.26 -29.79
N ALA A 8 4.65 5.19 -28.67
CA ALA A 8 5.75 4.23 -28.52
C ALA A 8 5.24 2.78 -28.55
N VAL A 9 4.14 2.49 -27.85
CA VAL A 9 3.49 1.18 -27.85
C VAL A 9 3.03 0.77 -29.26
N ASP A 10 2.37 1.68 -29.99
CA ASP A 10 1.92 1.43 -31.35
C ASP A 10 3.10 1.14 -32.29
N GLN A 11 4.21 1.89 -32.16
CA GLN A 11 5.43 1.64 -32.94
C GLN A 11 6.05 0.27 -32.67
N LEU A 12 6.06 -0.20 -31.42
CA LEU A 12 6.60 -1.51 -31.06
C LEU A 12 5.77 -2.65 -31.66
N VAL A 13 4.44 -2.49 -31.71
CA VAL A 13 3.55 -3.46 -32.37
C VAL A 13 3.74 -3.44 -33.90
N VAL A 14 3.79 -2.25 -34.51
CA VAL A 14 4.02 -2.11 -35.97
C VAL A 14 5.36 -2.69 -36.42
N ARG A 15 6.40 -2.55 -35.58
CA ARG A 15 7.73 -3.14 -35.84
C ARG A 15 7.80 -4.65 -35.57
N GLY A 16 6.70 -5.27 -35.14
CA GLY A 16 6.62 -6.71 -34.89
C GLY A 16 7.32 -7.19 -33.62
N TRP A 17 7.68 -6.28 -32.70
CA TRP A 17 8.29 -6.66 -31.42
C TRP A 17 7.27 -7.32 -30.48
N TYR A 18 5.99 -6.99 -30.66
CA TYR A 18 4.85 -7.56 -29.95
C TYR A 18 3.70 -7.75 -30.94
N ALA A 19 2.92 -8.81 -30.80
CA ALA A 19 1.76 -9.10 -31.63
C ALA A 19 0.57 -8.18 -31.32
N SER A 20 0.51 -7.62 -30.11
CA SER A 20 -0.54 -6.68 -29.72
C SER A 20 -0.11 -5.77 -28.57
N VAL A 21 -0.86 -4.67 -28.39
CA VAL A 21 -0.76 -3.79 -27.22
C VAL A 21 -0.93 -4.58 -25.92
N SER A 22 -1.89 -5.52 -25.88
CA SER A 22 -2.15 -6.33 -24.68
C SER A 22 -0.97 -7.23 -24.30
N GLU A 23 -0.20 -7.70 -25.27
CA GLU A 23 1.01 -8.48 -25.02
C GLU A 23 2.09 -7.65 -24.34
N LEU A 24 2.34 -6.45 -24.87
CA LEU A 24 3.29 -5.50 -24.28
C LEU A 24 2.89 -5.11 -22.85
N VAL A 25 1.58 -4.87 -22.61
CA VAL A 25 1.07 -4.57 -21.27
C VAL A 25 1.31 -5.75 -20.33
N ARG A 26 0.95 -6.98 -20.72
CA ARG A 26 1.17 -8.19 -19.91
C ARG A 26 2.64 -8.39 -19.56
N GLU A 27 3.54 -8.17 -20.52
CA GLU A 27 4.99 -8.26 -20.31
C GLU A 27 5.49 -7.18 -19.35
N GLY A 28 5.09 -5.92 -19.55
CA GLY A 28 5.42 -4.83 -18.64
C GLY A 28 4.93 -5.09 -17.21
N THR A 29 3.69 -5.55 -17.06
CA THR A 29 3.12 -5.92 -15.75
C THR A 29 3.89 -7.07 -15.12
N ARG A 30 4.26 -8.12 -15.88
CA ARG A 30 5.07 -9.22 -15.36
C ARG A 30 6.43 -8.75 -14.84
N ARG A 31 7.09 -7.83 -15.54
CA ARG A 31 8.39 -7.29 -15.10
C ARG A 31 8.27 -6.50 -13.81
N VAL A 32 7.24 -5.66 -13.70
CA VAL A 32 6.96 -4.92 -12.47
C VAL A 32 6.69 -5.89 -11.32
N ILE A 33 5.83 -6.89 -11.52
CA ILE A 33 5.53 -7.92 -10.50
C ILE A 33 6.79 -8.71 -10.12
N ALA A 34 7.63 -9.08 -11.10
CA ALA A 34 8.87 -9.82 -10.86
C ALA A 34 9.89 -9.01 -10.05
N THR A 35 9.81 -7.67 -10.10
CA THR A 35 10.61 -6.76 -9.27
C THR A 35 9.95 -6.38 -7.95
N SER A 36 8.65 -6.64 -7.80
CA SER A 36 7.94 -6.40 -6.54
C SER A 36 8.31 -7.47 -5.51
N PRO A 37 8.40 -7.10 -4.21
CA PRO A 37 8.51 -8.09 -3.14
C PRO A 37 7.39 -9.12 -3.29
N LYS A 38 7.68 -10.39 -2.96
CA LYS A 38 6.65 -11.43 -2.97
C LYS A 38 5.54 -11.00 -2.03
N LEU A 39 4.39 -10.69 -2.62
CA LEU A 39 3.20 -10.37 -1.85
C LEU A 39 2.64 -11.67 -1.25
N THR A 40 2.18 -11.59 -0.03
CA THR A 40 1.51 -12.69 0.65
C THR A 40 0.07 -12.84 0.12
N VAL A 41 -0.68 -13.84 0.58
CA VAL A 41 -2.07 -14.09 0.14
C VAL A 41 -2.96 -12.86 0.34
N ASN A 42 -2.64 -12.06 1.35
CA ASN A 42 -3.37 -10.83 1.70
C ASN A 42 -2.89 -9.59 0.93
N GLY A 43 -1.92 -9.74 0.02
CA GLY A 43 -1.40 -8.63 -0.79
C GLY A 43 -0.41 -7.73 -0.08
N PHE A 44 0.09 -8.13 1.10
CA PHE A 44 1.12 -7.42 1.84
C PHE A 44 2.52 -7.93 1.50
N THR A 45 3.55 -7.16 1.81
CA THR A 45 4.89 -7.76 1.92
C THR A 45 4.94 -8.67 3.14
N GLU A 46 5.78 -9.70 3.11
CA GLU A 46 5.93 -10.63 4.23
C GLU A 46 6.34 -9.90 5.52
N GLU A 47 7.21 -8.89 5.39
CA GLU A 47 7.62 -8.01 6.50
C GLU A 47 6.42 -7.30 7.13
N PHE A 48 5.58 -6.66 6.31
CA PHE A 48 4.42 -5.93 6.80
C PHE A 48 3.36 -6.86 7.39
N GLU A 49 3.12 -8.02 6.78
CA GLU A 49 2.19 -8.99 7.33
C GLU A 49 2.66 -9.50 8.70
N ASN A 50 3.96 -9.75 8.87
CA ASN A 50 4.52 -10.12 10.16
C ASN A 50 4.33 -9.01 11.21
N GLU A 51 4.58 -7.74 10.86
CA GLU A 51 4.33 -6.61 11.78
C GLU A 51 2.85 -6.54 12.21
N VAL A 52 1.92 -6.75 11.28
CA VAL A 52 0.48 -6.76 11.57
C VAL A 52 0.11 -7.94 12.48
N LEU A 53 0.65 -9.12 12.20
CA LEU A 53 0.40 -10.32 13.01
C LEU A 53 1.02 -10.19 14.40
N GLU A 54 2.18 -9.56 14.54
CA GLU A 54 2.81 -9.25 15.83
C GLU A 54 1.95 -8.26 16.63
N ALA A 55 1.55 -7.14 16.02
CA ALA A 55 0.69 -6.14 16.67
C ALA A 55 -0.68 -6.72 17.10
N ALA A 56 -1.24 -7.64 16.32
CA ALA A 56 -2.48 -8.33 16.67
C ALA A 56 -2.33 -9.29 17.86
N ASN A 57 -1.12 -9.80 18.10
CA ASN A 57 -0.80 -10.67 19.24
C ASN A 57 -0.36 -9.89 20.49
N GLU A 58 -0.09 -8.59 20.38
CA GLU A 58 0.19 -7.76 21.53
C GLU A 58 -1.04 -7.69 22.45
N PRO A 59 -0.85 -7.77 23.78
CA PRO A 59 -1.95 -7.64 24.72
C PRO A 59 -2.62 -6.29 24.52
N ILE A 60 -3.93 -6.32 24.23
CA ILE A 60 -4.74 -5.12 24.07
C ILE A 60 -4.70 -4.34 25.39
N ASP A 61 -4.14 -3.13 25.36
CA ASP A 61 -4.25 -2.21 26.49
C ASP A 61 -5.70 -1.74 26.58
N GLU A 62 -6.48 -2.39 27.45
CA GLU A 62 -7.89 -2.05 27.70
C GLU A 62 -8.11 -0.59 28.15
N SER A 63 -7.04 0.12 28.55
CA SER A 63 -7.11 1.56 28.85
C SER A 63 -7.20 2.46 27.61
N LEU A 64 -6.89 1.93 26.42
CA LEU A 64 -6.99 2.64 25.14
C LEU A 64 -8.29 2.31 24.37
N VAL A 65 -9.07 1.33 24.86
CA VAL A 65 -10.36 0.97 24.26
C VAL A 65 -11.39 2.03 24.64
N TRP A 66 -11.88 2.79 23.65
CA TRP A 66 -12.97 3.74 23.85
C TRP A 66 -14.23 3.01 24.28
N LYS A 67 -14.78 3.39 25.44
CA LYS A 67 -15.96 2.75 26.05
C LYS A 67 -17.24 3.49 25.67
N ASN A 68 -17.14 4.76 25.31
CA ASN A 68 -18.27 5.61 24.97
C ASN A 68 -17.86 6.74 24.00
N GLU A 69 -18.84 7.44 23.41
CA GLU A 69 -18.57 8.57 22.49
C GLU A 69 -17.76 9.70 23.13
N ALA A 70 -17.91 9.93 24.45
CA ALA A 70 -17.16 10.97 25.14
C ALA A 70 -15.65 10.68 25.21
N ASP A 71 -15.23 9.42 25.13
CA ASP A 71 -13.80 9.06 25.03
C ASP A 71 -13.20 9.50 23.68
N ILE A 72 -14.03 9.57 22.64
CA ILE A 72 -13.64 10.05 21.30
C ILE A 72 -13.46 11.57 21.34
N ASP A 73 -14.47 12.26 21.88
CA ASP A 73 -14.46 13.73 21.96
C ASP A 73 -13.30 14.26 22.79
N ASN A 74 -12.93 13.56 23.86
CA ASN A 74 -11.85 13.95 24.78
C ASN A 74 -10.50 13.27 24.45
N TYR A 75 -10.36 12.64 23.28
CA TYR A 75 -9.16 11.89 22.91
C TYR A 75 -7.88 12.71 23.04
N PHE A 76 -7.87 13.95 22.51
CA PHE A 76 -6.69 14.81 22.51
C PHE A 76 -6.31 15.34 23.90
N ASP A 77 -7.28 15.41 24.83
CA ASP A 77 -7.04 15.91 26.19
C ASP A 77 -6.33 14.87 27.07
N ASN A 78 -6.53 13.59 26.76
CA ASN A 78 -6.03 12.44 27.51
C ASN A 78 -4.72 11.83 26.95
N LEU A 79 -4.11 12.46 25.93
CA LEU A 79 -2.83 12.00 25.40
C LEU A 79 -1.71 12.11 26.45
N LYS A 80 -1.03 10.99 26.73
CA LYS A 80 0.12 10.91 27.65
C LYS A 80 1.24 11.89 27.29
N PHE A 81 1.38 12.22 26.00
CA PHE A 81 2.34 13.21 25.51
C PHE A 81 1.61 14.43 24.99
N LYS A 82 1.38 15.42 25.86
CA LYS A 82 0.91 16.74 25.43
C LYS A 82 1.99 17.38 24.57
N SER A 83 1.71 17.60 23.29
CA SER A 83 2.60 18.38 22.43
C SER A 83 2.71 19.78 23.02
N LYS A 84 3.93 20.23 23.34
CA LYS A 84 4.12 21.62 23.78
C LYS A 84 3.76 22.53 22.59
N PRO A 85 2.94 23.57 22.79
CA PRO A 85 2.72 24.54 21.74
C PRO A 85 4.06 25.15 21.35
N LYS A 86 4.41 25.11 20.06
CA LYS A 86 5.56 25.86 19.53
C LYS A 86 5.23 27.35 19.71
N LYS A 87 6.00 28.02 20.55
CA LYS A 87 6.01 29.49 20.67
C LYS A 87 6.56 30.13 19.42
#